data_AF-A0A1V5NX55-F1
#
_entry.id   AF-A0A1V5NX55-F1
#
_cell.length_a   1.000
_cell.length_b   1.000
_cell.length_c   1.000
_cell.angle_alpha   90.00
_cell.angle_beta   90.00
_cell.angle_gamma   90.00
#
_symmetry.space_group_name_H-M   'P 1'
#
loop_
_entity.id
_entity.type
_entity.pdbx_description
1 polymer ?
#
loop_
_entity_poly.entity_id
_entity_poly.type
_entity_poly.pdbx_seq_one_letter_code
_entity_poly.pdbx_strand_id
1 'polypeptide(L)'
;MGGPFLYLQQTTTGILHGMGRAALPFKNLLIASAFKLCGIFYLTGQPHLGIYGAAAVIAVSFAVMAVLNLIDIRNQTGLKIDLGQAVFKPLTAAAAMSAAIIFSYNTLYIHAVPEGLAVISSIAAGFLGYMLLLIINGGVNKKDLLSLKNI
;
A
#
# COMPACT_ATOMS: atom_id res chain seq x y z
N MET A 1 4.66 1.99 -7.33
CA MET A 1 4.89 0.57 -6.98
C MET A 1 5.17 0.33 -5.49
N GLY A 2 5.95 1.16 -4.78
CA GLY A 2 6.28 0.93 -3.36
C GLY A 2 5.34 1.51 -2.29
N GLY A 3 4.29 2.25 -2.67
CA GLY A 3 3.46 3.02 -1.73
C GLY A 3 2.86 2.21 -0.57
N PRO A 4 2.14 1.09 -0.83
CA PRO A 4 1.54 0.30 0.23
C PRO A 4 2.56 -0.19 1.29
N PHE A 5 3.75 -0.59 0.83
CA PHE A 5 4.82 -1.04 1.72
C PHE A 5 5.42 0.11 2.54
N LEU A 6 5.54 1.30 1.95
CA LEU A 6 5.97 2.50 2.68
C LEU A 6 5.00 2.84 3.81
N TYR A 7 3.69 2.81 3.56
CA TYR A 7 2.71 3.05 4.62
C TYR A 7 2.75 1.96 5.69
N LEU A 8 2.89 0.69 5.30
CA LEU A 8 3.02 -0.40 6.25
C LEU A 8 4.29 -0.26 7.10
N GLN A 9 5.42 0.12 6.50
CA GLN A 9 6.66 0.43 7.20
C GLN A 9 6.47 1.59 8.17
N GLN A 10 5.84 2.69 7.76
CA GLN A 10 5.62 3.86 8.61
C GLN A 10 4.75 3.50 9.82
N THR A 11 3.63 2.81 9.60
CA THR A 11 2.73 2.39 10.68
C THR A 11 3.42 1.43 11.66
N THR A 12 4.12 0.40 11.15
CA THR A 12 4.81 -0.57 12.01
C THR A 12 5.97 0.05 12.79
N THR A 13 6.71 0.99 12.19
CA THR A 13 7.75 1.77 12.88
C THR A 13 7.12 2.62 13.99
N GLY A 14 5.98 3.27 13.72
CA GLY A 14 5.22 4.02 14.72
C GLY A 14 4.78 3.16 15.90
N ILE A 15 4.27 1.95 15.64
CA ILE A 15 3.87 0.99 16.69
C ILE A 15 5.07 0.62 17.56
N LEU A 16 6.22 0.28 16.97
CA LEU A 16 7.44 -0.06 17.71
C LEU A 16 7.97 1.12 18.53
N HIS A 17 7.90 2.35 17.99
CA HIS A 17 8.25 3.56 18.73
C HIS A 17 7.30 3.80 19.92
N GLY A 18 5.99 3.63 19.73
CA GLY A 18 4.99 3.77 20.79
C GLY A 18 5.15 2.75 21.92
N MET A 19 5.67 1.55 21.63
CA MET A 19 5.99 0.53 22.63
C MET A 19 7.33 0.76 23.37
N GLY A 20 8.03 1.87 23.12
CA GLY A 20 9.34 2.15 23.71
C GLY A 20 10.47 1.29 23.14
N ARG A 21 10.26 0.65 21.99
CA ARG A 21 11.18 -0.32 21.38
C ARG A 21 11.86 0.23 20.14
N ALA A 22 12.30 1.49 20.21
CA ALA A 22 12.91 2.23 19.08
C ALA A 22 14.19 1.58 18.51
N ALA A 23 14.90 0.77 19.29
CA ALA A 23 16.10 0.06 18.84
C ALA A 23 15.81 -0.98 17.73
N LEU A 24 14.62 -1.60 17.75
CA LEU A 24 14.22 -2.61 16.76
C LEU A 24 14.00 -2.02 15.35
N PRO A 25 13.16 -0.99 15.15
CA PRO A 25 13.00 -0.38 13.83
C PRO A 25 14.30 0.25 13.33
N PHE A 26 15.17 0.72 14.23
CA PHE A 26 16.51 1.20 13.84
C PHE A 26 17.38 0.06 13.26
N LYS A 27 17.43 -1.10 13.92
CA LYS A 27 18.15 -2.28 13.40
C LYS A 27 17.58 -2.73 12.05
N ASN A 28 16.26 -2.75 11.90
CA ASN A 28 15.60 -3.12 10.66
C ASN A 28 15.86 -2.12 9.54
N LEU A 29 15.90 -0.82 9.87
CA LEU A 29 16.29 0.24 8.94
C LEU A 29 17.72 0.05 8.42
N LEU A 30 18.66 -0.34 9.28
CA LEU A 30 20.04 -0.62 8.87
C LEU A 30 20.09 -1.79 7.88
N ILE A 31 19.40 -2.89 8.17
CA ILE A 31 19.32 -4.07 7.28
C ILE A 31 18.70 -3.69 5.93
N ALA A 32 17.56 -3.00 5.95
CA ALA A 32 16.88 -2.56 4.74
C ALA A 32 17.70 -1.55 3.94
N SER A 33 18.45 -0.67 4.61
CA SER A 33 19.31 0.32 3.97
C SER A 33 20.55 -0.32 3.36
N ALA A 34 21.14 -1.33 4.00
CA ALA A 34 22.23 -2.10 3.41
C ALA A 34 21.77 -2.82 2.14
N PHE A 35 20.61 -3.49 2.19
CA PHE A 35 20.00 -4.10 1.00
C PHE A 35 19.73 -3.07 -0.10
N LYS A 36 19.17 -1.91 0.27
CA LYS A 36 18.89 -0.80 -0.66
C LYS A 36 20.17 -0.30 -1.34
N LEU A 37 21.24 -0.12 -0.56
CA LEU A 37 22.51 0.40 -1.09
C LEU A 37 23.11 -0.58 -2.10
N CYS A 38 23.21 -1.86 -1.73
CA CYS A 38 23.71 -2.92 -2.61
C CYS A 38 22.85 -3.06 -3.87
N GLY A 39 21.53 -3.04 -3.71
CA GLY A 39 20.58 -3.15 -4.81
C GLY A 39 20.70 -1.97 -5.78
N ILE A 40 20.79 -0.73 -5.29
CA ILE A 40 20.96 0.46 -6.15
C ILE A 40 22.28 0.37 -6.89
N PHE A 41 23.39 0.05 -6.20
CA PHE A 41 24.70 -0.07 -6.84
C PHE A 41 24.69 -1.08 -8.00
N TYR A 42 24.05 -2.23 -7.80
CA TYR A 42 24.03 -3.29 -8.82
C TYR A 42 23.02 -3.02 -9.94
N LEU A 43 21.77 -2.66 -9.61
CA LEU A 43 20.70 -2.48 -10.60
C LEU A 43 20.81 -1.16 -11.36
N THR A 44 21.29 -0.09 -10.73
CA THR A 44 21.45 1.21 -11.41
C THR A 44 22.69 1.24 -12.31
N GLY A 45 23.70 0.42 -12.02
CA GLY A 45 24.87 0.26 -12.89
C GLY A 45 24.55 -0.41 -14.23
N GLN A 46 23.40 -1.09 -14.34
CA GLN A 46 22.97 -1.72 -15.59
C GLN A 46 22.30 -0.68 -16.51
N PRO A 47 22.82 -0.41 -17.73
CA PRO A 47 22.31 0.65 -18.61
C PRO A 47 20.85 0.47 -19.06
N HIS A 48 20.33 -0.76 -19.04
CA HIS A 48 18.92 -1.04 -19.32
C HIS A 48 17.97 -0.78 -18.15
N LEU A 49 18.46 -0.78 -16.90
CA LEU A 49 17.63 -0.64 -15.71
C LEU A 49 17.74 0.76 -15.09
N GLY A 50 18.95 1.34 -15.01
CA GLY A 50 19.18 2.73 -14.59
C GLY A 50 18.25 3.23 -13.47
N ILE A 51 17.42 4.22 -13.78
CA ILE A 51 16.46 4.85 -12.86
C ILE A 51 15.31 3.89 -12.48
N TYR A 52 14.83 3.07 -13.40
CA TYR A 52 13.79 2.07 -13.11
C TYR A 52 14.27 1.01 -12.12
N GLY A 53 15.54 0.61 -12.24
CA GLY A 53 16.22 -0.26 -11.28
C GLY A 53 16.28 0.35 -9.89
N ALA A 54 16.66 1.63 -9.78
CA ALA A 54 16.66 2.35 -8.50
C ALA A 54 15.26 2.39 -7.87
N ALA A 55 14.22 2.71 -8.66
CA ALA A 55 12.84 2.76 -8.19
C ALA A 55 12.34 1.40 -7.68
N ALA A 56 12.71 0.30 -8.37
CA ALA A 56 12.39 -1.05 -7.94
C ALA A 56 13.06 -1.41 -6.61
N VAL A 57 14.36 -1.12 -6.47
CA VAL A 57 15.11 -1.39 -5.22
C VAL A 57 14.52 -0.62 -4.04
N ILE A 58 14.15 0.64 -4.24
CA ILE A 58 13.50 1.44 -3.19
C ILE A 58 12.18 0.78 -2.76
N ALA A 59 11.33 0.37 -3.71
CA ALA A 59 10.07 -0.30 -3.39
C ALA A 59 10.29 -1.61 -2.62
N VAL A 60 11.27 -2.42 -3.03
CA VAL A 60 11.62 -3.68 -2.34
C VAL A 60 12.19 -3.39 -0.94
N SER A 61 12.99 -2.33 -0.78
CA SER A 61 13.54 -1.96 0.53
C SER A 61 12.45 -1.59 1.54
N PHE A 62 11.39 -0.91 1.09
CA PHE A 62 10.22 -0.65 1.93
C PHE A 62 9.49 -1.93 2.32
N ALA A 63 9.35 -2.88 1.39
CA ALA A 63 8.75 -4.17 1.68
C ALA A 63 9.58 -4.97 2.70
N VAL A 64 10.91 -5.01 2.54
CA VAL A 64 11.84 -5.66 3.47
C VAL A 64 11.70 -5.06 4.88
N MET A 65 11.73 -3.73 4.99
CA MET A 65 11.61 -3.07 6.29
C MET A 65 10.23 -3.31 6.94
N ALA A 66 9.15 -3.23 6.16
CA ALA A 66 7.81 -3.50 6.64
C ALA A 66 7.67 -4.94 7.18
N VAL A 67 8.22 -5.93 6.48
CA VAL A 67 8.20 -7.34 6.90
C VAL A 67 8.99 -7.55 8.19
N LEU A 68 10.21 -7.01 8.28
CA LEU A 68 11.03 -7.11 9.49
C LEU A 68 10.33 -6.50 10.71
N ASN A 69 9.77 -5.30 10.55
CA ASN A 69 9.03 -4.65 11.63
C ASN A 69 7.79 -5.46 12.05
N LEU A 70 7.09 -6.07 11.09
CA LEU A 70 5.91 -6.88 11.35
C LEU A 70 6.25 -8.15 12.15
N ILE A 71 7.38 -8.78 11.83
CA ILE A 71 7.92 -9.92 12.59
C ILE A 71 8.24 -9.49 14.02
N ASP A 72 8.91 -8.36 14.22
CA ASP A 72 9.23 -7.84 15.54
C ASP A 72 7.99 -7.49 16.37
N ILE A 73 6.96 -6.93 15.74
CA ILE A 73 5.66 -6.68 16.39
C ILE A 73 5.02 -8.01 16.81
N ARG A 74 4.96 -8.99 15.89
CA ARG A 74 4.38 -10.30 16.17
C ARG A 74 5.08 -11.00 17.32
N ASN A 75 6.41 -10.94 17.37
CA ASN A 75 7.20 -11.56 18.43
C ASN A 75 6.98 -10.91 19.80
N GLN A 76 6.72 -9.61 19.85
CA GLN A 76 6.55 -8.88 21.12
C GLN A 76 5.11 -8.85 21.63
N THR A 77 4.13 -8.86 20.73
CA THR A 77 2.71 -8.69 21.08
C THR A 77 1.88 -9.96 20.89
N GLY A 78 2.42 -10.98 20.20
CA GLY A 78 1.68 -12.17 19.82
C GLY A 78 0.60 -11.91 18.75
N LEU A 79 0.66 -10.77 18.06
CA LEU A 79 -0.36 -10.34 17.09
C LEU A 79 -0.59 -11.41 16.01
N LYS A 80 -1.84 -11.85 15.88
CA LYS A 80 -2.30 -12.68 14.76
C LYS A 80 -2.84 -11.77 13.68
N ILE A 81 -2.07 -11.60 12.61
CA ILE A 81 -2.49 -10.81 11.45
C ILE A 81 -3.40 -11.68 10.59
N ASP A 82 -4.66 -11.28 10.48
CA ASP A 82 -5.58 -11.85 9.50
C ASP A 82 -5.27 -11.26 8.12
N LEU A 83 -4.41 -11.97 7.37
CA LEU A 83 -4.02 -11.59 6.01
C LEU A 83 -5.21 -11.53 5.05
N GLY A 84 -6.28 -12.30 5.31
CA GLY A 84 -7.50 -12.26 4.51
C GLY A 84 -8.20 -10.91 4.65
N GLN A 85 -8.31 -10.40 5.87
CA GLN A 85 -8.91 -9.09 6.10
C GLN A 85 -7.98 -7.94 5.71
N ALA A 86 -6.68 -8.05 6.01
CA ALA A 86 -5.72 -6.97 5.80
C ALA A 86 -5.28 -6.80 4.34
N VAL A 87 -5.28 -7.86 3.53
CA VAL A 87 -4.76 -7.84 2.16
C VAL A 87 -5.82 -8.17 1.12
N PHE A 88 -6.64 -9.21 1.35
CA PHE A 88 -7.58 -9.66 0.31
C PHE A 88 -8.74 -8.68 0.10
N LYS A 89 -9.30 -8.10 1.17
CA LYS A 89 -10.39 -7.13 1.06
C LYS A 89 -9.96 -5.84 0.33
N PRO A 90 -8.82 -5.19 0.65
CA PRO A 90 -8.37 -4.02 -0.11
C PRO A 90 -7.97 -4.36 -1.54
N LEU A 91 -7.37 -5.53 -1.79
CA LEU A 91 -6.94 -5.93 -3.12
C LEU A 91 -8.11 -6.13 -4.08
N THR A 92 -9.18 -6.80 -3.62
CA THR A 92 -10.40 -6.98 -4.41
C THR A 92 -11.12 -5.65 -4.70
N ALA A 93 -11.16 -4.73 -3.74
CA ALA A 93 -11.69 -3.38 -3.95
C ALA A 93 -10.83 -2.59 -4.97
N ALA A 94 -9.50 -2.67 -4.89
CA ALA A 94 -8.58 -2.02 -5.82
C ALA A 94 -8.68 -2.57 -7.26
N ALA A 95 -8.89 -3.87 -7.40
CA ALA A 95 -9.12 -4.50 -8.71
C ALA A 95 -10.40 -3.97 -9.37
N ALA A 96 -11.49 -3.85 -8.60
CA ALA A 96 -12.74 -3.32 -9.11
C ALA A 96 -12.69 -1.82 -9.42
N MET A 97 -11.99 -1.03 -8.60
CA MET A 97 -11.68 0.36 -8.92
C MET A 97 -10.95 0.47 -10.27
N SER A 98 -9.95 -0.37 -10.49
CA SER A 98 -9.19 -0.37 -11.75
C SER A 98 -10.11 -0.69 -12.94
N ALA A 99 -10.98 -1.70 -12.80
CA ALA A 99 -11.97 -2.03 -13.83
C ALA A 99 -12.93 -0.89 -14.12
N ALA A 100 -13.45 -0.22 -13.07
CA ALA A 100 -14.35 0.92 -13.21
C ALA A 100 -13.69 2.12 -13.92
N ILE A 101 -12.43 2.42 -13.61
CA ILE A 101 -11.67 3.49 -14.27
C ILE A 101 -11.44 3.17 -15.74
N ILE A 102 -10.99 1.95 -16.06
CA ILE A 102 -10.71 1.56 -17.45
C ILE A 102 -11.99 1.60 -18.30
N PHE A 103 -13.10 1.09 -17.75
CA PHE A 103 -14.38 1.09 -18.45
C PHE A 103 -14.94 2.50 -18.67
N SER A 104 -14.92 3.33 -17.63
CA SER A 104 -15.43 4.72 -17.71
C SER A 104 -14.59 5.57 -18.67
N TYR A 105 -13.26 5.47 -18.59
CA TYR A 105 -12.36 6.23 -19.45
C TYR A 105 -12.54 5.83 -20.92
N ASN A 106 -12.57 4.53 -21.24
CA ASN A 106 -12.74 4.06 -22.61
C ASN A 106 -14.09 4.49 -23.19
N THR A 107 -15.17 4.41 -22.39
CA THR A 107 -16.49 4.85 -22.83
C THR A 107 -16.54 6.35 -23.10
N LEU A 108 -15.97 7.17 -22.22
CA LEU A 108 -15.96 8.63 -22.37
C LEU A 108 -15.07 9.09 -23.53
N TYR A 109 -13.98 8.37 -23.78
CA TYR A 109 -13.08 8.61 -24.91
C TYR A 109 -13.78 8.37 -26.25
N ILE A 110 -14.57 7.28 -26.37
CA ILE A 110 -15.35 6.98 -27.58
C ILE A 110 -16.39 8.06 -27.90
N HIS A 111 -16.94 8.74 -26.88
CA HIS A 111 -17.91 9.82 -27.04
C HIS A 111 -17.28 11.20 -27.28
N ALA A 112 -15.97 11.27 -27.58
CA ALA A 112 -15.23 12.49 -27.87
C ALA A 112 -15.33 13.57 -26.76
N VAL A 113 -15.46 13.15 -25.50
CA VAL A 113 -15.44 14.06 -24.35
C VAL A 113 -14.02 14.64 -24.19
N PRO A 114 -13.87 15.93 -23.82
CA PRO A 114 -12.56 16.50 -23.54
C PRO A 114 -11.78 15.67 -22.51
N GLU A 115 -10.51 15.39 -22.79
CA GLU A 115 -9.68 14.46 -22.01
C GLU A 115 -9.65 14.77 -20.51
N GLY A 116 -9.59 16.06 -20.14
CA GLY A 116 -9.62 16.49 -18.75
C GLY A 116 -10.89 16.08 -18.01
N LEU A 117 -12.06 16.25 -18.64
CA LEU A 117 -13.35 15.82 -18.09
C LEU A 117 -13.44 14.29 -18.02
N ALA A 118 -12.94 13.59 -19.04
CA ALA A 118 -12.94 12.13 -19.06
C ALA A 118 -12.11 11.55 -17.89
N VAL A 119 -10.91 12.11 -17.63
CA VAL A 119 -10.06 11.69 -16.51
C VAL A 119 -10.72 11.95 -15.16
N ILE A 120 -11.24 13.16 -14.92
CA ILE A 120 -11.89 13.52 -13.66
C ILE A 120 -13.10 12.60 -13.39
N SER A 121 -13.93 12.39 -14.41
CA SER A 121 -15.12 11.52 -14.32
C SER A 121 -14.73 10.07 -14.01
N SER A 122 -13.67 9.58 -14.64
CA SER A 122 -13.20 8.20 -14.45
C SER A 122 -12.63 7.98 -13.05
N ILE A 123 -11.89 8.95 -12.52
CA ILE A 123 -11.38 8.93 -11.14
C ILE A 123 -12.54 8.93 -10.14
N ALA A 124 -13.56 9.77 -10.36
CA ALA A 124 -14.75 9.81 -9.51
C ALA A 124 -15.52 8.48 -9.53
N ALA A 125 -15.70 7.87 -10.71
CA ALA A 125 -16.33 6.55 -10.84
C ALA A 125 -15.50 5.45 -10.14
N GLY A 126 -14.18 5.46 -10.31
CA GLY A 126 -13.27 4.55 -9.60
C GLY A 126 -13.36 4.67 -8.09
N PHE A 127 -13.37 5.91 -7.57
CA PHE A 127 -13.51 6.19 -6.14
C PHE A 127 -14.83 5.63 -5.58
N LEU A 128 -15.95 5.85 -6.28
CA LEU A 128 -17.25 5.31 -5.89
C LEU A 128 -17.25 3.78 -5.92
N GLY A 129 -16.68 3.16 -6.96
CA GLY A 129 -16.55 1.70 -7.06
C GLY A 129 -15.71 1.10 -5.94
N TYR A 130 -14.59 1.74 -5.59
CA TYR A 130 -13.75 1.35 -4.46
C TYR A 130 -14.51 1.41 -3.13
N MET A 131 -15.16 2.54 -2.84
CA MET A 131 -15.91 2.74 -1.60
C MET A 131 -17.06 1.73 -1.45
N LEU A 132 -17.83 1.52 -2.51
CA LEU A 132 -18.97 0.60 -2.50
C LEU A 132 -18.53 -0.83 -2.15
N LEU A 133 -17.48 -1.32 -2.81
CA LEU A 133 -16.99 -2.67 -2.55
C LEU A 133 -16.30 -2.84 -1.22
N LEU A 134 -15.65 -1.80 -0.70
CA LEU A 134 -15.02 -1.86 0.62
C LEU A 134 -16.07 -1.94 1.74
N ILE A 135 -17.23 -1.30 1.55
CA ILE A 135 -18.40 -1.46 2.43
C ILE A 135 -19.00 -2.86 2.30
N ILE A 136 -19.18 -3.37 1.08
CA ILE A 136 -19.79 -4.69 0.82
C ILE A 136 -18.90 -5.83 1.34
N ASN A 137 -17.58 -5.78 1.08
CA ASN A 137 -16.61 -6.77 1.56
C ASN A 137 -16.40 -6.73 3.08
N GLY A 138 -17.08 -5.81 3.79
CA GLY A 138 -16.87 -5.60 5.23
C GLY A 138 -15.44 -5.21 5.55
N GLY A 139 -14.78 -4.49 4.63
CA GLY A 139 -13.51 -3.80 4.90
C GLY A 139 -13.72 -2.60 5.83
N VAL A 140 -14.87 -1.93 5.70
CA VAL A 140 -15.45 -1.09 6.76
C VAL A 140 -16.54 -1.90 7.44
N ASN A 141 -16.25 -2.47 8.60
CA ASN A 141 -17.25 -3.24 9.32
C ASN A 141 -18.27 -2.27 9.95
N LYS A 142 -19.56 -2.65 9.95
CA LYS A 142 -20.62 -1.87 10.63
C LYS A 142 -20.32 -1.69 12.13
N LYS A 143 -19.54 -2.61 12.73
CA LYS A 143 -19.07 -2.52 14.12
C LYS A 143 -18.09 -1.36 14.36
N ASP A 144 -17.21 -1.03 13.40
CA ASP A 144 -16.30 0.13 13.51
C ASP A 144 -17.07 1.46 13.39
N LEU A 145 -18.07 1.52 12.51
CA LEU A 145 -18.96 2.68 12.39
C LEU A 145 -19.84 2.89 13.63
N LEU A 146 -20.27 1.79 14.27
CA LEU A 146 -21.03 1.85 15.53
C LEU A 146 -20.14 2.24 16.72
N SER A 147 -18.85 1.89 16.71
CA SER A 147 -17.88 2.35 17.71
C SER A 147 -17.67 3.87 17.67
N LEU A 148 -17.71 4.48 16.48
CA LEU A 148 -17.58 5.94 16.32
C LEU A 148 -18.82 6.72 16.79
N LYS A 149 -19.99 6.07 16.81
CA LYS A 149 -21.25 6.69 17.27
C LYS A 149 -21.39 6.67 18.80
N ASN A 150 -20.61 5.84 19.49
CA ASN A 150 -20.64 5.66 20.95
C ASN A 150 -19.46 6.35 21.67
N ILE A 151 -18.72 7.22 20.98
CA ILE A 151 -17.74 8.17 21.54
C ILE A 151 -18.35 9.56 21.47
#